data_AF-A0A521R9A0-F1
#
_entry.id   AF-A0A521R9A0-F1
#
_cell.length_a   1.000
_cell.length_b   1.000
_cell.length_c   1.000
_cell.angle_alpha   90.00
_cell.angle_beta   90.00
_cell.angle_gamma   90.00
#
_symmetry.space_group_name_H-M   'P 1'
#
loop_
_entity.id
_entity.type
_entity.pdbx_description
1 polymer ?
#
loop_
_entity_poly.entity_id
_entity_poly.type
_entity_poly.pdbx_seq_one_letter_code
_entity_poly.pdbx_strand_id
1 'polypeptide(L)'
;MQPILRFRDLRNQVLIDFIYYAQVINSEKLNDEMKSLHRERSLANRRTSSQLTAAIQDLPIWYLAYLKKFKGYHPEEAAKHLIGFSNTTEYEQAHKVEGAIRKQLRLPKET
;
A
#
# COMPACT_ATOMS: atom_id res chain seq x y z
N MET A 1 5.92 -16.13 16.34
CA MET A 1 5.57 -15.11 15.32
C MET A 1 4.10 -15.31 14.94
N GLN A 2 3.30 -14.25 14.78
CA GLN A 2 1.86 -14.34 14.47
C GLN A 2 1.58 -13.81 13.04
N PRO A 3 1.64 -14.64 11.98
CA PRO A 3 1.61 -14.19 10.59
C PRO A 3 0.32 -13.43 10.22
N ILE A 4 -0.81 -13.89 10.74
CA ILE A 4 -2.13 -13.28 10.48
C ILE A 4 -2.19 -11.85 11.05
N LEU A 5 -1.70 -11.65 12.27
CA LEU A 5 -1.68 -10.34 12.91
C LEU A 5 -0.72 -9.40 12.18
N ARG A 6 0.49 -9.88 11.87
CA ARG A 6 1.47 -9.15 11.06
C ARG A 6 0.87 -8.69 9.72
N PHE A 7 0.14 -9.54 9.02
CA PHE A 7 -0.55 -9.18 7.77
C PHE A 7 -1.60 -8.08 7.98
N ARG A 8 -2.41 -8.18 9.05
CA ARG A 8 -3.44 -7.17 9.37
C ARG A 8 -2.82 -5.82 9.70
N ASP A 9 -1.73 -5.82 10.46
CA ASP A 9 -1.01 -4.60 10.83
C ASP A 9 -0.41 -3.93 9.59
N LEU A 10 0.23 -4.70 8.71
CA LEU A 10 0.78 -4.19 7.45
C LEU A 10 -0.31 -3.68 6.50
N ARG A 11 -1.49 -4.32 6.45
CA ARG A 11 -2.62 -3.80 5.70
C ARG A 11 -3.07 -2.43 6.22
N ASN A 12 -3.10 -2.23 7.54
CA ASN A 12 -3.41 -0.94 8.13
C ASN A 12 -2.30 0.08 7.87
N GLN A 13 -1.03 -0.35 7.90
CA GLN A 13 0.10 0.50 7.56
C GLN A 13 0.02 1.02 6.12
N VAL A 14 -0.35 0.17 5.15
CA VAL A 14 -0.56 0.59 3.74
C VAL A 14 -1.61 1.71 3.64
N LEU A 15 -2.69 1.63 4.43
CA LEU A 15 -3.70 2.69 4.44
C LEU A 15 -3.14 4.01 4.98
N ILE A 16 -2.38 3.95 6.08
CA ILE A 16 -1.73 5.12 6.69
C ILE A 16 -0.75 5.76 5.71
N ASP A 17 0.06 4.93 5.07
CA ASP A 17 1.05 5.30 4.06
C ASP A 17 0.42 6.03 2.86
N PHE A 18 -0.74 5.57 2.39
CA PHE A 18 -1.51 6.26 1.36
C PHE A 18 -2.01 7.64 1.80
N ILE A 19 -2.56 7.75 3.01
CA ILE A 19 -3.02 9.04 3.54
C ILE A 19 -1.87 10.05 3.60
N TYR A 20 -0.70 9.63 4.10
CA TYR A 20 0.47 10.51 4.14
C TYR A 20 1.03 10.85 2.77
N TYR A 21 0.95 9.93 1.81
CA TYR A 21 1.41 10.20 0.45
C TYR A 21 0.51 11.22 -0.28
N ALA A 22 -0.82 11.10 -0.12
CA ALA A 22 -1.78 12.05 -0.68
C ALA A 22 -1.56 13.49 -0.18
N GLN A 23 -1.17 13.67 1.09
CA GLN A 23 -0.85 14.99 1.66
C GLN A 23 0.30 15.69 0.93
N VAL A 24 1.30 14.93 0.47
CA VAL A 24 2.51 15.50 -0.15
C VAL A 24 2.35 15.69 -1.65
N ILE A 25 1.53 14.86 -2.29
CA ILE A 25 1.25 14.95 -3.71
C ILE A 25 0.34 16.16 -4.06
N ASN A 26 -0.56 16.57 -3.16
CA ASN A 26 -1.53 17.64 -3.40
C ASN A 26 -0.98 19.06 -3.13
N SER A 27 0.28 19.21 -2.70
CA SER A 27 0.87 20.52 -2.43
C SER A 27 1.45 21.14 -3.71
N GLU A 28 0.70 22.03 -4.37
CA GLU A 28 1.03 22.66 -5.66
C GLU A 28 2.34 23.48 -5.72
N LYS A 29 3.11 23.61 -4.64
CA LYS A 29 4.40 24.33 -4.64
C LYS A 29 5.42 23.61 -3.75
N LEU A 30 6.13 22.63 -4.31
CA LEU A 30 7.14 21.86 -3.59
C LEU A 30 8.41 22.70 -3.32
N ASN A 31 8.50 23.29 -2.13
CA ASN A 31 9.77 23.69 -1.52
C ASN A 31 10.71 22.45 -1.39
N ASP A 32 12.02 22.65 -1.26
CA ASP A 32 12.98 21.53 -1.18
C ASP A 32 12.69 20.58 0.02
N GLU A 33 12.14 21.11 1.11
CA GLU A 33 11.61 20.31 2.23
C GLU A 33 10.49 19.36 1.80
N MET A 34 9.56 19.80 0.95
CA MET A 34 8.45 18.96 0.49
C MET A 34 8.91 17.89 -0.51
N LYS A 35 9.93 18.18 -1.32
CA LYS A 35 10.59 17.15 -2.16
C LYS A 35 11.26 16.09 -1.29
N SER A 36 11.89 16.50 -0.19
CA SER A 36 12.51 15.57 0.76
C SER A 36 11.46 14.68 1.44
N LEU A 37 10.33 15.27 1.85
CA LEU A 37 9.19 14.57 2.44
C LEU A 37 8.56 13.61 1.43
N HIS A 38 8.38 14.01 0.17
CA HIS A 38 7.87 13.15 -0.90
C HIS A 38 8.74 11.91 -1.08
N ARG A 39 10.06 12.10 -1.10
CA ARG A 39 11.04 11.01 -1.20
C ARG A 39 10.95 10.09 0.01
N GLU A 40 10.85 10.63 1.22
CA GLU A 40 10.69 9.85 2.45
C GLU A 40 9.42 8.99 2.41
N ARG A 41 8.26 9.57 2.04
CA ARG A 41 6.99 8.83 1.92
C ARG A 41 7.06 7.77 0.84
N SER A 42 7.69 8.07 -0.30
CA SER A 42 7.92 7.08 -1.36
C SER A 42 8.75 5.88 -0.87
N LEU A 43 9.81 6.13 -0.10
CA LEU A 43 10.65 5.09 0.50
C LEU A 43 9.90 4.28 1.58
N ALA A 44 9.10 4.95 2.41
CA ALA A 44 8.24 4.28 3.39
C ALA A 44 7.27 3.32 2.69
N ASN A 45 6.60 3.79 1.63
CA ASN A 45 5.71 2.96 0.81
C ASN A 45 6.44 1.74 0.26
N ARG A 46 7.66 1.89 -0.31
CA ARG A 46 8.48 0.75 -0.78
C ARG A 46 8.71 -0.28 0.31
N ARG A 47 9.10 0.18 1.50
CA ARG A 47 9.39 -0.69 2.63
C ARG A 47 8.13 -1.45 3.05
N THR A 48 7.01 -0.77 3.19
CA THR A 48 5.72 -1.40 3.56
C THR A 48 5.27 -2.40 2.50
N SER A 49 5.46 -2.10 1.20
CA SER A 49 5.21 -3.04 0.10
C SER A 49 6.03 -4.33 0.22
N SER A 50 7.33 -4.21 0.45
CA SER A 50 8.22 -5.37 0.64
C SER A 50 7.84 -6.18 1.88
N GLN A 51 7.49 -5.51 2.98
CA GLN A 51 7.06 -6.17 4.21
C GLN A 51 5.72 -6.88 4.05
N LEU A 52 4.77 -6.28 3.33
CA LEU A 52 3.49 -6.91 3.01
C LEU A 52 3.69 -8.16 2.17
N THR A 53 4.59 -8.11 1.18
CA THR A 53 4.94 -9.26 0.34
C THR A 53 5.47 -10.43 1.18
N ALA A 54 6.42 -10.15 2.08
CA ALA A 54 6.95 -11.14 3.00
C ALA A 54 5.86 -11.70 3.93
N ALA A 55 5.00 -10.83 4.47
CA ALA A 55 3.90 -11.27 5.33
C ALA A 55 2.89 -12.16 4.61
N ILE A 56 2.63 -11.92 3.32
CA ILE A 56 1.77 -12.77 2.49
C ILE A 56 2.38 -14.16 2.30
N GLN A 57 3.69 -14.24 2.06
CA GLN A 57 4.40 -15.53 1.94
C GLN A 57 4.35 -16.34 3.24
N ASP A 58 4.37 -15.65 4.39
CA ASP A 58 4.27 -16.28 5.72
C ASP A 58 2.83 -16.68 6.10
N LEU A 59 1.81 -16.30 5.32
CA LEU A 59 0.42 -16.61 5.66
C LEU A 59 0.11 -18.11 5.47
N PRO A 60 -0.64 -18.72 6.39
CA PRO A 60 -1.20 -20.05 6.16
C PRO A 60 -2.06 -20.07 4.89
N ILE A 61 -1.88 -21.10 4.06
CA ILE A 61 -2.58 -21.26 2.77
C ILE A 61 -4.11 -21.18 2.94
N TRP A 62 -4.65 -21.78 4.01
CA TRP A 62 -6.08 -21.74 4.32
C TRP A 62 -6.57 -20.30 4.57
N TYR A 63 -5.75 -19.47 5.20
CA TYR A 63 -6.10 -18.08 5.50
C TYR A 63 -6.04 -17.23 4.24
N LEU A 64 -5.03 -17.44 3.39
CA LEU A 64 -4.95 -16.82 2.08
C LEU A 64 -6.16 -17.19 1.21
N ALA A 65 -6.57 -18.46 1.21
CA ALA A 65 -7.76 -18.93 0.51
C ALA A 65 -9.04 -18.30 1.08
N TYR A 66 -9.14 -18.16 2.40
CA TYR A 66 -10.25 -17.47 3.05
C TYR A 66 -10.35 -16.00 2.63
N LEU A 67 -9.22 -15.29 2.65
CA LEU A 67 -9.12 -13.90 2.22
C LEU A 67 -9.59 -13.74 0.76
N LYS A 68 -9.12 -14.60 -0.15
CA LYS A 68 -9.49 -14.57 -1.57
C LYS A 68 -10.96 -14.91 -1.79
N LYS A 69 -11.45 -16.02 -1.23
CA LYS A 69 -12.80 -16.55 -1.52
C LYS A 69 -13.92 -15.85 -0.76
N PHE A 70 -13.72 -15.51 0.52
CA PHE A 70 -14.80 -15.01 1.38
C PHE A 70 -14.71 -13.51 1.63
N LYS A 71 -13.51 -12.93 1.62
CA LYS A 71 -13.33 -11.48 1.80
C LYS A 71 -13.12 -10.74 0.48
N GLY A 72 -12.82 -11.46 -0.61
CA GLY A 72 -12.50 -10.87 -1.91
C GLY A 72 -11.25 -10.01 -1.85
N TYR A 73 -10.27 -10.40 -1.03
CA TYR A 73 -8.98 -9.75 -0.94
C TYR A 73 -8.05 -10.42 -1.96
N HIS A 74 -7.21 -9.63 -2.62
CA HIS A 74 -6.18 -10.10 -3.54
C HIS A 74 -4.81 -9.57 -3.09
N PRO A 75 -4.26 -10.06 -1.95
CA PRO A 75 -3.06 -9.48 -1.35
C PRO A 75 -1.82 -9.55 -2.25
N GLU A 76 -1.67 -10.62 -3.03
CA GLU A 76 -0.56 -10.80 -3.97
C GLU A 76 -0.59 -9.75 -5.08
N GLU A 77 -1.76 -9.47 -5.63
CA GLU A 77 -1.94 -8.47 -6.67
C GLU A 77 -1.72 -7.06 -6.11
N ALA A 78 -2.17 -6.82 -4.87
CA ALA A 78 -1.89 -5.58 -4.16
C ALA A 78 -0.39 -5.37 -3.95
N ALA A 79 0.34 -6.39 -3.55
CA ALA A 79 1.79 -6.33 -3.36
C ALA A 79 2.54 -6.00 -4.67
N LYS A 80 2.13 -6.58 -5.81
CA LYS A 80 2.69 -6.26 -7.13
C LYS A 80 2.47 -4.80 -7.50
N HIS A 81 1.24 -4.30 -7.34
CA HIS A 81 0.91 -2.91 -7.63
C HIS A 81 1.62 -1.94 -6.69
N LEU A 82 1.80 -2.31 -5.42
CA LEU A 82 2.50 -1.52 -4.41
C LEU A 82 3.99 -1.33 -4.72
N ILE A 83 4.65 -2.31 -5.34
CA ILE A 83 6.01 -2.15 -5.87
C ILE A 83 6.02 -1.12 -7.01
N GLY A 84 5.07 -1.21 -7.94
CA GLY A 84 4.92 -0.27 -9.05
C GLY A 84 4.61 1.16 -8.61
N PHE A 85 3.69 1.32 -7.65
CA PHE A 85 3.25 2.60 -7.07
C PHE A 85 4.43 3.45 -6.58
N SER A 86 5.40 2.79 -5.96
CA SER A 86 6.55 3.45 -5.39
C SER A 86 7.55 4.04 -6.40
N ASN A 87 7.42 3.68 -7.68
CA ASN A 87 8.22 4.21 -8.78
C ASN A 87 7.48 5.32 -9.53
N THR A 88 6.21 5.58 -9.21
CA THR A 88 5.38 6.56 -9.90
C THR A 88 5.57 7.94 -9.31
N THR A 89 5.95 8.90 -10.16
CA THR A 89 6.09 10.32 -9.79
C THR A 89 4.91 11.17 -10.23
N GLU A 90 3.98 10.61 -11.02
CA GLU A 90 2.82 11.30 -11.57
C GLU A 90 1.56 11.08 -10.71
N TYR A 91 0.90 12.18 -10.31
CA TYR A 91 -0.32 12.17 -9.46
C TYR A 91 -1.38 11.21 -9.99
N GLU A 92 -1.76 11.37 -11.27
CA GLU A 92 -2.85 10.63 -11.91
C GLU A 92 -2.57 9.13 -11.96
N GLN A 93 -1.33 8.78 -12.27
CA GLN A 93 -0.91 7.38 -12.32
C GLN A 93 -0.82 6.78 -10.91
N ALA A 94 -0.35 7.55 -9.92
CA ALA A 94 -0.32 7.13 -8.52
C ALA A 94 -1.74 6.88 -8.01
N HIS A 95 -2.67 7.81 -8.23
CA HIS A 95 -4.05 7.70 -7.77
C HIS A 95 -4.79 6.50 -8.40
N LYS A 96 -4.57 6.20 -9.69
CA LYS A 96 -5.10 4.98 -10.33
C LYS A 96 -4.57 3.70 -9.69
N VAL A 97 -3.27 3.63 -9.45
CA VAL A 97 -2.62 2.45 -8.85
C VAL A 97 -3.05 2.29 -7.40
N GLU A 98 -3.15 3.38 -6.65
CA GLU A 98 -3.70 3.40 -5.30
C GLU A 98 -5.12 2.86 -5.25
N GLY A 99 -6.01 3.34 -6.14
CA GLY A 99 -7.38 2.83 -6.26
C GLY A 99 -7.45 1.32 -6.51
N ALA A 100 -6.54 0.79 -7.34
CA ALA A 100 -6.42 -0.65 -7.57
C ALA A 100 -5.99 -1.40 -6.30
N ILE A 101 -4.98 -0.90 -5.58
CA ILE A 101 -4.48 -1.50 -4.33
C ILE A 101 -5.56 -1.47 -3.24
N ARG A 102 -6.26 -0.34 -3.08
CA ARG A 102 -7.37 -0.18 -2.12
C ARG A 102 -8.48 -1.20 -2.41
N LYS A 103 -8.82 -1.41 -3.68
CA LYS A 103 -9.80 -2.45 -4.08
C LYS A 103 -9.32 -3.85 -3.72
N GLN A 104 -8.06 -4.16 -3.99
CA GLN A 104 -7.47 -5.49 -3.75
C GLN A 104 -7.29 -5.80 -2.26
N LEU A 105 -7.02 -4.81 -1.42
CA LEU A 105 -6.92 -4.96 0.03
C LEU A 105 -8.22 -4.64 0.78
N ARG A 106 -9.28 -4.27 0.05
CA ARG A 106 -10.54 -3.72 0.59
C ARG A 106 -10.30 -2.67 1.66
N LEU A 107 -9.48 -1.69 1.33
CA LEU A 107 -9.31 -0.48 2.14
C LEU A 107 -10.50 0.47 1.91
N PRO A 108 -10.81 1.36 2.87
CA PRO A 108 -11.83 2.39 2.66
C PRO A 108 -11.51 3.24 1.42
N LYS A 109 -12.56 3.73 0.77
CA LYS A 109 -12.43 4.71 -0.32
C LYS A 109 -11.90 6.03 0.25
N GLU A 110 -11.17 6.80 -0.55
CA GLU A 110 -10.86 8.19 -0.19
C GLU A 110 -12.17 8.96 0.00
N THR A 111 -12.26 9.67 1.13
CA THR A 111 -13.32 10.63 1.46
C THR A 111 -12.88 12.03 1.11
#